data_AF-A0A1Q8VJA9-F1
#
_entry.id   AF-A0A1Q8VJA9-F1
#
_cell.length_a   1.000
_cell.length_b   1.000
_cell.length_c   1.000
_cell.angle_alpha   90.00
_cell.angle_beta   90.00
_cell.angle_gamma   90.00
#
_symmetry.space_group_name_H-M   'P 1'
#
loop_
_entity.id
_entity.type
_entity.pdbx_description
1 polymer ?
#
loop_
_entity_poly.entity_id
_entity_poly.type
_entity_poly.pdbx_seq_one_letter_code
_entity_poly.pdbx_strand_id
1 'polypeptide(L)'
;MCALCGARWSQSHGDLHHLSYSRMGRESHDDLMAMCRPCHELVHRAIDASRSWQKLISRGKRRQVTLAIIENIKQARARNTVSTGATDE
;
A
#
# COMPACT_ATOMS: atom_id res chain seq x y z
N MET A 1 10.66 -1.53 7.93
CA MET A 1 9.43 -0.89 8.44
C MET A 1 8.33 -1.05 7.42
N CYS A 2 7.05 -1.01 7.81
CA CYS A 2 5.92 -1.04 6.88
C CYS A 2 5.90 0.24 6.02
N ALA A 3 5.84 0.10 4.70
CA ALA A 3 5.85 1.23 3.77
C ALA A 3 4.65 2.19 3.90
N LEU A 4 3.52 1.69 4.43
CA LEU A 4 2.32 2.49 4.63
C LEU A 4 2.28 3.20 5.99
N CYS A 5 2.39 2.46 7.10
CA CYS A 5 2.19 3.00 8.45
C CYS A 5 3.46 3.20 9.27
N GLY A 6 4.64 2.80 8.77
CA GLY A 6 5.91 2.95 9.49
C GLY A 6 6.14 1.92 10.61
N ALA A 7 5.15 1.09 10.97
CA ALA A 7 5.31 0.06 12.01
C ALA A 7 6.49 -0.88 11.72
N ARG A 8 7.11 -1.44 12.77
CA ARG A 8 8.18 -2.43 12.62
C ARG A 8 7.67 -3.62 11.79
N TRP A 9 8.47 -4.02 10.82
CA TRP A 9 8.19 -5.16 9.95
C TRP A 9 9.14 -6.29 10.32
N SER A 10 8.63 -7.51 10.36
CA SER A 10 9.42 -8.74 10.54
C SER A 10 8.84 -9.82 9.65
N GLN A 11 9.64 -10.83 9.30
CA GLN A 11 9.20 -11.93 8.45
C GLN A 11 8.03 -12.72 9.06
N SER A 12 7.93 -12.79 10.40
CA SER A 12 6.85 -13.52 11.09
C SER A 12 5.52 -12.78 11.16
N HIS A 13 5.52 -11.45 11.01
CA HIS A 13 4.33 -10.61 11.23
C HIS A 13 4.00 -9.66 10.07
N GLY A 14 4.80 -9.68 9.02
CA GLY A 14 4.66 -8.80 7.86
C GLY A 14 4.62 -9.58 6.56
N ASP A 15 4.00 -8.96 5.56
CA ASP A 15 3.89 -9.50 4.21
C ASP A 15 4.74 -8.67 3.24
N LEU A 16 5.09 -9.28 2.11
CA LEU A 16 5.69 -8.59 0.95
C LEU A 16 4.61 -8.37 -0.12
N HIS A 17 4.32 -7.10 -0.38
CA HIS A 17 3.42 -6.71 -1.46
C HIS A 17 4.17 -6.66 -2.78
N HIS A 18 3.67 -7.33 -3.80
CA HIS A 18 4.26 -7.31 -5.13
C HIS A 18 3.86 -6.05 -5.90
N LEU A 19 4.83 -5.29 -6.40
CA LEU A 19 4.68 -4.14 -7.29
C LEU A 19 4.69 -4.54 -8.77
N SER A 20 5.21 -5.73 -9.08
CA SER A 20 5.14 -6.39 -10.38
C SER A 20 5.14 -7.91 -10.20
N TYR A 21 4.51 -8.64 -11.11
CA TYR A 21 4.61 -10.09 -11.22
C TYR A 21 5.43 -10.54 -12.45
N SER A 22 6.05 -9.60 -13.17
CA SER A 22 6.77 -9.87 -14.43
C SER A 22 7.99 -10.77 -14.28
N ARG A 23 8.50 -10.95 -13.06
CA ARG A 23 9.68 -11.77 -12.73
C ARG A 23 9.39 -12.73 -11.57
N MET A 24 8.22 -13.36 -11.58
CA MET A 24 7.82 -14.28 -10.50
C MET A 24 8.87 -15.39 -10.29
N GLY A 25 9.33 -15.57 -9.05
CA GLY A 25 10.42 -16.46 -8.65
C GLY A 25 11.84 -15.91 -8.87
N ARG A 26 11.98 -14.71 -9.42
CA ARG A 26 13.24 -13.97 -9.65
C ARG A 26 13.04 -12.48 -9.38
N GLU A 27 12.22 -12.16 -8.39
CA GLU A 27 11.86 -10.80 -8.02
C GLU A 27 13.12 -10.02 -7.61
N SER A 28 13.27 -8.78 -8.09
CA SER A 28 14.26 -7.89 -7.46
C SER A 28 13.68 -7.31 -6.18
N HIS A 29 14.55 -6.80 -5.30
CA HIS A 29 14.12 -6.07 -4.10
C HIS A 29 13.08 -4.99 -4.44
N ASP A 30 13.28 -4.25 -5.53
CA ASP A 30 12.35 -3.20 -5.97
C ASP A 30 10.99 -3.71 -6.46
N ASP A 31 10.81 -5.00 -6.76
CA ASP A 31 9.50 -5.59 -7.10
C ASP A 31 8.64 -5.83 -5.87
N LEU A 32 9.21 -5.72 -4.66
CA LEU A 32 8.58 -6.07 -3.41
C LEU A 32 8.52 -4.84 -2.49
N MET A 33 7.46 -4.79 -1.69
CA MET A 33 7.27 -3.73 -0.71
C MET A 33 6.87 -4.33 0.64
N ALA A 34 7.65 -4.05 1.68
CA ALA A 34 7.39 -4.56 3.02
C ALA A 34 6.19 -3.85 3.67
N MET A 35 5.19 -4.62 4.11
CA MET A 35 3.99 -4.10 4.77
C MET A 35 3.57 -4.96 5.97
N CYS A 36 3.00 -4.36 7.01
CA CYS A 36 2.28 -5.19 7.99
C CYS A 36 0.99 -5.71 7.35
N ARG A 37 0.54 -6.89 7.78
CA ARG A 37 -0.64 -7.57 7.21
C ARG A 37 -1.89 -6.68 7.08
N PRO A 38 -2.28 -5.89 8.11
CA PRO A 38 -3.45 -5.00 7.98
C PRO A 38 -3.30 -3.96 6.86
N CYS A 39 -2.09 -3.42 6.67
CA CYS A 39 -1.83 -2.43 5.62
C CYS A 39 -1.74 -3.08 4.24
N HIS A 40 -1.18 -4.29 4.15
CA HIS A 40 -1.14 -5.07 2.92
C HIS A 40 -2.56 -5.36 2.41
N GLU A 41 -3.42 -5.89 3.28
CA GLU A 41 -4.82 -6.14 2.94
C GLU A 41 -5.59 -4.86 2.60
N LEU A 42 -5.30 -3.74 3.28
CA LEU A 42 -5.93 -2.46 2.98
C LEU A 42 -5.63 -2.00 1.55
N VAL A 43 -4.39 -2.16 1.09
CA VAL A 43 -4.02 -1.86 -0.30
C VAL A 43 -4.78 -2.77 -1.27
N HIS A 44 -4.87 -4.06 -0.97
CA HIS A 44 -5.65 -5.00 -1.78
C HIS A 44 -7.13 -4.61 -1.85
N ARG A 45 -7.77 -4.32 -0.70
CA ARG A 45 -9.16 -3.84 -0.67
C ARG A 45 -9.37 -2.57 -1.50
N ALA A 46 -8.44 -1.62 -1.46
CA ALA A 46 -8.53 -0.39 -2.26
C ALA A 46 -8.38 -0.64 -3.76
N ILE A 47 -7.55 -1.60 -4.17
CA ILE A 47 -7.46 -2.06 -5.56
C ILE A 47 -8.77 -2.73 -5.98
N ASP A 48 -9.28 -3.64 -5.15
CA ASP A 48 -10.45 -4.47 -5.47
C ASP A 48 -11.74 -3.64 -5.56
N ALA A 49 -11.83 -2.55 -4.79
CA ALA A 49 -12.95 -1.61 -4.83
C ALA A 49 -13.00 -0.73 -6.10
N SER A 50 -12.00 -0.75 -6.98
CA SER A 50 -11.92 0.15 -8.14
C SER A 50 -11.61 -0.60 -9.45
N ARG A 51 -12.61 -0.66 -10.33
CA ARG A 51 -12.47 -1.23 -11.68
C ARG A 51 -11.43 -0.48 -12.52
N SER A 52 -11.30 0.83 -12.32
CA SER A 52 -10.29 1.65 -13.00
C SER A 52 -8.87 1.28 -12.55
N TRP A 53 -8.66 1.01 -11.25
CA TRP A 53 -7.37 0.53 -10.76
C TRP A 53 -7.04 -0.87 -11.28
N GLN A 54 -8.01 -1.79 -11.25
CA GLN A 54 -7.84 -3.12 -11.84
C GLN A 54 -7.46 -3.06 -13.33
N LYS A 55 -8.09 -2.16 -14.11
CA LYS A 55 -7.79 -1.95 -15.53
C LYS A 55 -6.37 -1.41 -15.77
N LEU A 56 -5.86 -0.56 -14.88
CA LEU A 56 -4.48 -0.09 -14.98
C LEU A 56 -3.48 -1.18 -14.60
N ILE A 57 -3.79 -1.98 -13.59
CA ILE A 57 -2.97 -3.15 -13.20
C ILE A 57 -2.86 -4.14 -14.35
N SER A 58 -3.97 -4.47 -15.03
CA SER A 58 -3.95 -5.39 -16.18
C SER A 58 -3.13 -4.86 -17.36
N ARG A 59 -2.86 -3.55 -17.41
CA ARG A 59 -1.97 -2.89 -18.38
C ARG A 59 -0.53 -2.74 -17.87
N GLY A 60 -0.14 -3.49 -16.84
CA GLY A 60 1.20 -3.49 -16.29
C GLY A 60 1.53 -2.29 -15.38
N LYS A 61 0.53 -1.55 -14.90
CA LYS A 61 0.74 -0.36 -14.04
C LYS A 61 0.60 -0.62 -12.55
N ARG A 62 0.85 -1.86 -12.10
CA ARG A 62 0.65 -2.27 -10.69
C ARG A 62 1.46 -1.42 -9.71
N ARG A 63 2.74 -1.16 -10.00
CA ARG A 63 3.58 -0.27 -9.19
C ARG A 63 2.96 1.11 -9.00
N GLN A 64 2.56 1.76 -10.10
CA GLN A 64 1.97 3.11 -10.06
C GLN A 64 0.67 3.13 -9.25
N VAL A 65 -0.20 2.13 -9.46
CA VAL A 65 -1.46 2.01 -8.72
C VAL A 65 -1.21 1.84 -7.21
N THR A 66 -0.30 0.93 -6.82
CA THR A 66 0.03 0.73 -5.40
C THR A 66 0.58 1.99 -4.76
N LEU A 67 1.50 2.69 -5.42
CA LEU A 67 2.08 3.93 -4.89
C LEU A 67 1.02 5.03 -4.73
N ALA A 68 0.15 5.21 -5.71
CA ALA A 68 -0.94 6.20 -5.64
C ALA A 68 -1.93 5.89 -4.51
N ILE A 69 -2.30 4.62 -4.32
CA ILE A 69 -3.17 4.19 -3.21
C ILE A 69 -2.53 4.48 -1.86
N ILE A 70 -1.24 4.13 -1.69
CA ILE A 70 -0.50 4.38 -0.45
C ILE A 70 -0.49 5.88 -0.13
N GLU A 71 -0.20 6.71 -1.13
CA GLU A 71 -0.17 8.16 -0.96
C GLU A 71 -1.54 8.71 -0.58
N ASN A 72 -2.61 8.29 -1.26
CA ASN A 72 -3.97 8.69 -0.92
C ASN A 72 -4.36 8.30 0.51
N ILE A 73 -3.98 7.10 0.98
CA ILE A 73 -4.24 6.66 2.35
C ILE A 73 -3.45 7.50 3.36
N LYS A 74 -2.18 7.80 3.09
CA LYS A 74 -1.35 8.66 3.94
C LYS A 74 -1.96 10.06 4.08
N GLN A 75 -2.37 10.66 2.96
CA GLN A 75 -3.02 11.97 2.95
C GLN A 75 -4.37 11.95 3.67
N ALA A 76 -5.18 10.91 3.51
CA ALA A 76 -6.43 10.77 4.26
C ALA A 76 -6.19 10.69 5.78
N ARG A 77 -5.18 9.92 6.22
CA ARG A 77 -4.82 9.84 7.64
C ARG A 77 -4.32 11.16 8.20
N ALA A 78 -3.43 11.85 7.48
CA ALA A 78 -2.91 13.15 7.88
C ALA A 78 -4.04 14.19 8.05
N ARG A 79 -4.99 14.23 7.11
CA ARG A 79 -6.17 15.11 7.21
C ARG A 79 -7.01 14.80 8.45
N ASN A 80 -7.28 13.52 8.71
CA ASN A 80 -8.06 13.12 9.88
C ASN A 80 -7.37 13.48 11.20
N THR A 81 -6.05 13.34 11.30
CA THR A 81 -5.28 13.73 12.49
C THR A 81 -5.39 15.24 12.76
N VAL A 82 -5.31 16.08 11.72
CA VAL A 82 -5.48 17.53 11.86
C VAL A 82 -6.89 17.88 12.32
N SER A 83 -7.92 17.21 11.80
CA SER A 83 -9.31 17.45 12.20
C SER A 83 -9.63 17.02 13.64
N THR A 84 -8.98 15.99 14.17
CA THR A 84 -9.16 15.54 15.57
C THR A 84 -8.38 16.39 16.57
N GLY A 85 -7.27 17.01 16.17
CA GLY A 85 -6.49 17.90 17.05
C GLY A 85 -7.02 19.33 17.18
N ALA A 86 -8.14 19.66 16.52
CA ALA A 86 -8.72 21.01 16.50
C ALA A 86 -9.90 21.21 17.47
N THR A 87 -10.16 20.25 18.37
CA THR A 87 -11.32 20.27 19.29
C THR A 87 -10.98 20.39 20.77
N ASP A 88 -9.72 20.62 21.15
CA ASP A 88 -9.34 20.84 22.54
C ASP A 88 -8.95 22.32 22.76
N GLU A 89 -9.96 23.16 23.01
CA GLU A 89 -9.85 24.50 23.66
C GLU A 89 -10.51 24.45 25.04
#